data_AF-A0A950N0F9-F1
#
_entry.id   AF-A0A950N0F9-F1
#
_cell.length_a   1.000
_cell.length_b   1.000
_cell.length_c   1.000
_cell.angle_alpha   90.00
_cell.angle_beta   90.00
_cell.angle_gamma   90.00
#
_symmetry.space_group_name_H-M   'P 1'
#
loop_
_entity.id
_entity.type
_entity.pdbx_description
1 polymer ?
#
loop_
_entity_poly.entity_id
_entity_poly.type
_entity_poly.pdbx_seq_one_letter_code
_entity_poly.pdbx_strand_id
1 'polypeptide(L)'
;MNGQTIRDVAVEESEVDQSYPETVPVFMEADYLAAHPDVAEKVAKGEIASGQVHYEQFGKKEGRRLHAISERANIDALLCSPSGSLFVIGWAEESASPLRLIRVATSQATLEIPAGGLVRFRRPDVENVLSFNGAAHFGLCGLAQVKLSRRVPFKPSAVTLEYENGSSVVFCPSFRTVEDPQLLEIVLGYLSNSAFCGNPQVELMFALDGG
;
A
#
# COMPACT_ATOMS: atom_id res chain seq x y z
N MET A 1 -62.09 -7.72 11.76
CA MET A 1 -61.68 -6.99 12.98
C MET A 1 -60.76 -7.88 13.78
N ASN A 2 -59.48 -7.50 13.85
CA ASN A 2 -58.58 -7.60 15.01
C ASN A 2 -57.16 -7.37 14.48
N GLY A 3 -56.77 -6.09 14.48
CA GLY A 3 -55.40 -5.68 14.21
C GLY A 3 -54.52 -6.12 15.36
N GLN A 4 -53.43 -6.82 15.05
CA GLN A 4 -52.41 -7.18 16.01
C GLN A 4 -51.20 -6.28 15.77
N THR A 5 -51.05 -5.34 16.70
CA THR A 5 -49.96 -4.38 16.84
C THR A 5 -48.60 -5.09 16.84
N ILE A 6 -47.77 -4.79 15.85
CA ILE A 6 -46.35 -5.18 15.85
C ILE A 6 -45.64 -4.20 16.78
N ARG A 7 -44.94 -4.74 17.78
CA ARG A 7 -44.07 -3.99 18.69
C ARG A 7 -42.79 -3.65 17.94
N ASP A 8 -42.45 -2.37 17.90
CA ASP A 8 -41.14 -1.89 17.49
C ASP A 8 -40.07 -2.47 18.43
N VAL A 9 -39.16 -3.26 17.87
CA VAL A 9 -37.90 -3.62 18.53
C VAL A 9 -36.86 -2.66 17.96
N ALA A 10 -36.52 -1.64 18.75
CA ALA A 10 -35.36 -0.81 18.50
C ALA A 10 -34.12 -1.72 18.51
N VAL A 11 -33.48 -1.85 17.36
CA VAL A 11 -32.14 -2.45 17.27
C VAL A 11 -31.19 -1.30 17.61
N GLU A 12 -30.58 -1.38 18.79
CA GLU A 12 -29.50 -0.48 19.19
C GLU A 12 -28.36 -0.61 18.18
N GLU A 13 -28.09 0.46 17.44
CA GLU A 13 -26.89 0.61 16.62
C GLU A 13 -25.68 0.63 17.57
N SER A 14 -25.06 -0.53 17.75
CA SER A 14 -23.76 -0.62 18.41
C SER A 14 -22.73 0.05 17.51
N GLU A 15 -22.18 1.18 17.94
CA GLU A 15 -20.99 1.82 17.38
C GLU A 15 -19.86 0.78 17.33
N VAL A 16 -19.61 0.24 16.13
CA VAL A 16 -18.40 -0.53 15.85
C VAL A 16 -17.28 0.48 15.66
N ASP A 17 -16.38 0.55 16.65
CA ASP A 17 -15.12 1.28 16.56
C ASP A 17 -14.32 0.81 15.34
N GLN A 18 -14.40 1.57 14.24
CA GLN A 18 -13.66 1.36 12.98
C GLN A 18 -12.21 1.83 13.10
N SER A 19 -11.50 1.38 14.14
CA SER A 19 -10.05 1.51 14.19
C SER A 19 -9.42 0.43 13.30
N TYR A 20 -9.13 0.79 12.05
CA TYR A 20 -8.29 -0.03 11.17
C TYR A 20 -6.99 -0.37 11.92
N PRO A 21 -6.59 -1.65 12.04
CA PRO A 21 -5.38 -1.99 12.74
C PRO A 21 -4.20 -1.38 11.98
N GLU A 22 -3.55 -0.38 12.58
CA GLU A 22 -2.22 0.09 12.21
C GLU A 22 -1.34 -1.16 12.07
N THR A 23 -0.93 -1.44 10.83
CA THR A 23 -0.20 -2.65 10.46
C THR A 23 1.11 -2.74 11.24
N VAL A 24 1.29 -3.78 12.04
CA VAL A 24 2.60 -4.12 12.61
C VAL A 24 3.49 -4.58 11.45
N PRO A 25 4.52 -3.82 11.04
CA PRO A 25 5.30 -4.17 9.85
C PRO A 25 6.23 -5.34 10.18
N VAL A 26 6.31 -6.32 9.26
CA VAL A 26 7.25 -7.45 9.38
C VAL A 26 8.66 -6.96 9.08
N PHE A 27 9.63 -7.30 9.92
CA PHE A 27 11.02 -6.86 9.78
C PHE A 27 11.75 -7.63 8.66
N MET A 28 12.34 -6.91 7.70
CA MET A 28 13.16 -7.48 6.62
C MET A 28 14.60 -7.01 6.74
N GLU A 29 15.47 -7.93 7.15
CA GLU A 29 16.90 -7.68 7.44
C GLU A 29 17.65 -7.03 6.28
N ALA A 30 17.57 -7.62 5.08
CA ALA A 30 18.32 -7.12 3.93
C ALA A 30 17.92 -5.68 3.55
N ASP A 31 16.62 -5.38 3.57
CA ASP A 31 16.09 -4.06 3.23
C ASP A 31 16.46 -3.01 4.27
N TYR A 32 16.41 -3.40 5.56
CA TYR A 32 16.81 -2.53 6.65
C TYR A 32 18.32 -2.23 6.60
N LEU A 33 19.16 -3.23 6.35
CA LEU A 33 20.61 -3.01 6.25
C LEU A 33 20.99 -2.22 4.99
N ALA A 34 20.29 -2.42 3.88
CA ALA A 34 20.47 -1.61 2.67
C ALA A 34 20.10 -0.12 2.91
N ALA A 35 19.03 0.12 3.68
CA ALA A 35 18.58 1.48 4.02
C ALA A 35 19.42 2.15 5.12
N HIS A 36 20.09 1.37 5.97
CA HIS A 36 20.86 1.84 7.12
C HIS A 36 22.32 1.33 7.06
N PRO A 37 23.17 1.91 6.19
CA PRO A 37 24.55 1.45 5.99
C PRO A 37 25.41 1.45 7.27
N ASP A 38 25.13 2.37 8.21
CA ASP A 38 25.78 2.43 9.52
C ASP A 38 25.43 1.22 10.40
N VAL A 39 24.22 0.68 10.26
CA VAL A 39 23.81 -0.56 10.93
C VAL A 39 24.37 -1.77 10.19
N ALA A 40 24.38 -1.76 8.86
CA ALA A 40 25.01 -2.81 8.04
C ALA A 40 26.49 -2.99 8.39
N GLU A 41 27.22 -1.89 8.59
CA GLU A 41 28.63 -1.93 8.99
C GLU A 41 28.81 -2.55 10.38
N LYS A 42 27.95 -2.22 11.35
CA LYS A 42 27.98 -2.80 12.70
C LYS A 42 27.64 -4.28 12.71
N VAL A 43 26.67 -4.71 11.89
CA VAL A 43 26.32 -6.12 11.72
C VAL A 43 27.46 -6.88 11.04
N ALA A 44 28.09 -6.30 10.01
CA ALA A 44 29.24 -6.90 9.33
C ALA A 44 30.47 -7.05 10.25
N LYS A 45 30.65 -6.13 11.20
CA LYS A 45 31.69 -6.22 12.26
C LYS A 45 31.31 -7.17 13.40
N GLY A 46 30.08 -7.70 13.42
CA GLY A 46 29.56 -8.55 14.49
C GLY A 46 29.26 -7.81 15.80
N GLU A 47 29.22 -6.47 15.78
CA GLU A 47 28.92 -5.64 16.95
C GLU A 47 27.43 -5.71 17.33
N ILE A 48 26.57 -5.96 16.33
CA ILE A 48 25.13 -6.18 16.51
C ILE A 48 24.75 -7.47 15.78
N ALA A 49 23.90 -8.29 16.40
CA ALA A 49 23.52 -9.59 15.87
C ALA A 49 22.74 -9.53 14.55
N SER A 50 21.93 -8.48 14.36
CA SER A 50 21.14 -8.25 13.16
C SER A 50 20.58 -6.82 13.12
N GLY A 51 20.15 -6.35 11.95
CA GLY A 51 19.36 -5.16 11.75
C GLY A 51 18.06 -5.21 12.56
N GLN A 52 17.45 -6.38 12.73
CA GLN A 52 16.23 -6.53 13.55
C GLN A 52 16.52 -6.16 15.02
N VAL A 53 17.62 -6.69 15.55
CA VAL A 53 18.05 -6.42 16.91
C VAL A 53 18.37 -4.94 17.09
N HIS A 54 19.05 -4.31 16.12
CA HIS A 54 19.25 -2.86 16.14
C HIS A 54 17.91 -2.11 16.18
N TYR A 55 16.97 -2.48 15.32
CA TYR A 55 15.69 -1.79 15.20
C TYR A 55 14.87 -1.87 16.49
N GLU A 56 14.78 -3.05 17.09
CA GLU A 56 14.03 -3.29 18.31
C GLU A 56 14.63 -2.53 19.52
N GLN A 57 15.97 -2.47 19.60
CA GLN A 57 16.67 -1.86 20.73
C GLN A 57 16.83 -0.33 20.59
N PHE A 58 17.12 0.14 19.38
CA PHE A 58 17.50 1.52 19.09
C PHE A 58 16.63 2.14 18.00
N GLY A 59 16.44 1.45 16.88
CA GLY A 59 15.83 2.02 15.68
C GLY A 59 14.44 2.60 15.86
N LYS A 60 13.59 2.02 16.74
CA LYS A 60 12.28 2.60 17.11
C LYS A 60 12.40 3.99 17.77
N LYS A 61 13.38 4.16 18.67
CA LYS A 61 13.63 5.43 19.37
C LYS A 61 14.32 6.44 18.47
N GLU A 62 15.09 5.97 17.50
CA GLU A 62 15.76 6.80 16.48
C GLU A 62 14.82 7.20 15.33
N GLY A 63 13.58 6.69 15.28
CA GLY A 63 12.65 6.98 14.19
C GLY A 63 13.01 6.31 12.85
N ARG A 64 13.82 5.25 12.87
CA ARG A 64 14.24 4.50 11.67
C ARG A 64 13.01 3.80 11.07
N ARG A 65 12.97 3.65 9.73
CA ARG A 65 11.90 2.92 9.02
C ARG A 65 12.35 1.50 8.67
N LEU A 66 11.38 0.58 8.65
CA LEU A 66 11.58 -0.86 8.46
C LEU A 66 11.83 -1.29 7.02
N HIS A 67 11.35 -0.51 6.06
CA HIS A 67 11.59 -0.70 4.65
C HIS A 67 12.36 0.51 4.10
N ALA A 68 13.22 0.25 3.12
CA ALA A 68 13.78 1.29 2.29
C ALA A 68 12.62 1.96 1.54
N ILE A 69 12.20 3.14 1.98
CA ILE A 69 11.54 4.05 1.05
C ILE A 69 12.62 4.35 0.01
N SER A 70 12.42 3.89 -1.22
CA SER A 70 13.17 4.51 -2.31
C SER A 70 12.69 5.95 -2.36
N GLU A 71 13.58 6.94 -2.51
CA GLU A 71 13.22 8.37 -2.52
C GLU A 71 12.13 8.72 -3.56
N ARG A 72 11.80 7.79 -4.46
CA ARG A 72 10.92 7.97 -5.60
C ARG A 72 9.77 6.98 -5.69
N ALA A 73 9.63 6.02 -4.78
CA ALA A 73 8.49 5.09 -4.78
C ALA A 73 8.40 4.29 -3.48
N ASN A 74 7.19 3.84 -3.15
CA ASN A 74 6.92 2.90 -2.06
C ASN A 74 5.73 1.98 -2.36
N ILE A 75 5.71 0.82 -1.71
CA ILE A 75 4.52 -0.03 -1.59
C ILE A 75 3.98 0.08 -0.16
N ASP A 76 2.80 0.65 -0.01
CA ASP A 76 2.17 0.88 1.29
C ASP A 76 1.49 -0.39 1.81
N ALA A 77 0.83 -1.13 0.92
CA ALA A 77 0.13 -2.35 1.28
C ALA A 77 0.04 -3.35 0.13
N LEU A 78 0.03 -4.63 0.53
CA LEU A 78 -0.26 -5.75 -0.35
C LEU A 78 -1.29 -6.65 0.33
N LEU A 79 -2.44 -6.83 -0.32
CA LEU A 79 -3.52 -7.68 0.15
C LEU A 79 -3.75 -8.81 -0.84
N CYS A 80 -4.04 -10.00 -0.33
CA CYS A 80 -4.39 -11.13 -1.17
C CYS A 80 -5.60 -11.90 -0.64
N SER A 81 -6.27 -12.62 -1.53
CA SER A 81 -7.38 -13.51 -1.20
C SER A 81 -7.07 -14.97 -1.55
N PRO A 82 -7.73 -15.94 -0.89
CA PRO A 82 -7.60 -17.35 -1.22
C PRO A 82 -7.97 -17.70 -2.67
N SER A 83 -8.81 -16.90 -3.34
CA SER A 83 -9.15 -17.13 -4.76
C SER A 83 -8.05 -16.76 -5.75
N GLY A 84 -6.99 -16.07 -5.28
CA GLY A 84 -5.89 -15.59 -6.13
C GLY A 84 -6.05 -14.14 -6.57
N SER A 85 -6.97 -13.38 -5.97
CA SER A 85 -7.03 -11.92 -6.16
C SER A 85 -5.99 -11.23 -5.30
N LEU A 86 -5.35 -10.20 -5.83
CA LEU A 86 -4.32 -9.39 -5.20
C LEU A 86 -4.63 -7.91 -5.40
N PHE A 87 -4.53 -7.13 -4.32
CA PHE A 87 -4.60 -5.68 -4.36
C PHE A 87 -3.28 -5.08 -3.87
N VAL A 88 -2.69 -4.21 -4.68
CA VAL A 88 -1.46 -3.47 -4.35
C VAL A 88 -1.78 -1.99 -4.21
N ILE A 89 -1.17 -1.34 -3.21
CA ILE A 89 -1.31 0.08 -2.93
C ILE A 89 0.09 0.65 -2.74
N GLY A 90 0.36 1.81 -3.33
CA GLY A 90 1.63 2.49 -3.15
C GLY A 90 1.65 3.86 -3.79
N TRP A 91 2.86 4.38 -3.94
CA TRP A 91 3.12 5.60 -4.67
C TRP A 91 4.40 5.51 -5.49
N ALA A 92 4.48 6.25 -6.58
CA ALA A 92 5.66 6.36 -7.43
C ALA A 92 5.78 7.78 -8.02
N GLU A 93 7.00 8.28 -8.02
CA GLU A 93 7.47 9.47 -8.74
C GLU A 93 7.84 9.03 -10.16
N GLU A 94 7.21 9.64 -11.16
CA GLU A 94 7.29 9.21 -12.57
C GLU A 94 7.69 10.34 -13.52
N SER A 95 8.18 11.47 -13.02
CA SER A 95 8.59 12.61 -13.86
C SER A 95 9.82 12.28 -14.72
N ALA A 96 10.74 11.45 -14.20
CA ALA A 96 11.95 11.04 -14.93
C ALA A 96 11.68 9.92 -15.95
N SER A 97 10.81 8.97 -15.60
CA SER A 97 10.39 7.88 -16.48
C SER A 97 9.02 7.36 -16.02
N PRO A 98 8.06 7.17 -16.93
CA PRO A 98 6.77 6.57 -16.60
C PRO A 98 6.92 5.14 -16.09
N LEU A 99 6.07 4.75 -15.14
CA LEU A 99 5.92 3.37 -14.73
C LEU A 99 5.31 2.59 -15.91
N ARG A 100 5.90 1.45 -16.22
CA ARG A 100 5.45 0.54 -17.27
C ARG A 100 4.54 -0.55 -16.71
N LEU A 101 4.93 -1.18 -15.59
CA LEU A 101 4.15 -2.22 -14.92
C LEU A 101 4.58 -2.43 -13.47
N ILE A 102 3.69 -3.07 -12.70
CA ILE A 102 4.00 -3.67 -11.40
C ILE A 102 4.00 -5.19 -11.55
N ARG A 103 5.09 -5.84 -11.16
CA ARG A 103 5.19 -7.29 -11.01
C ARG A 103 5.01 -7.67 -9.55
N VAL A 104 4.25 -8.70 -9.27
CA VAL A 104 4.19 -9.32 -7.95
C VAL A 104 4.58 -10.78 -8.07
N ALA A 105 5.73 -11.12 -7.51
CA ALA A 105 6.21 -12.49 -7.41
C ALA A 105 5.51 -13.18 -6.22
N THR A 106 4.99 -14.37 -6.46
CA THR A 106 4.37 -15.21 -5.42
C THR A 106 4.91 -16.63 -5.49
N SER A 107 4.65 -17.42 -4.45
CA SER A 107 5.02 -18.84 -4.42
C SER A 107 4.45 -19.69 -5.56
N GLN A 108 3.40 -19.23 -6.26
CA GLN A 108 2.72 -20.01 -7.30
C GLN A 108 2.79 -19.40 -8.70
N ALA A 109 2.89 -18.07 -8.80
CA ALA A 109 2.87 -17.34 -10.06
C ALA A 109 3.47 -15.94 -9.92
N THR A 110 3.76 -15.31 -11.05
CA THR A 110 4.02 -13.87 -11.12
C THR A 110 2.80 -13.19 -11.70
N LEU A 111 2.29 -12.18 -11.01
CA LEU A 111 1.22 -11.32 -11.51
C LEU A 111 1.83 -10.05 -12.08
N GLU A 112 1.24 -9.57 -13.17
CA GLU A 112 1.64 -8.33 -13.81
C GLU A 112 0.43 -7.41 -13.88
N ILE A 113 0.62 -6.16 -13.44
CA ILE A 113 -0.34 -5.08 -13.58
C ILE A 113 0.32 -4.02 -14.46
N PRO A 114 0.00 -3.97 -15.77
CA PRO A 114 0.46 -2.90 -16.64
C PRO A 114 0.01 -1.55 -16.10
N ALA A 115 0.78 -0.49 -16.37
CA ALA A 115 0.47 0.85 -15.86
C ALA A 115 -0.92 1.35 -16.26
N GLY A 116 -1.43 0.96 -17.43
CA GLY A 116 -2.80 1.26 -17.87
C GLY A 116 -3.91 0.55 -17.07
N GLY A 117 -3.57 -0.48 -16.28
CA GLY A 117 -4.48 -1.15 -15.36
C GLY A 117 -4.41 -0.63 -13.92
N LEU A 118 -3.55 0.37 -13.65
CA LEU A 118 -3.45 1.01 -12.33
C LEU A 118 -4.43 2.16 -12.23
N VAL A 119 -5.13 2.24 -11.11
CA VAL A 119 -5.85 3.43 -10.71
C VAL A 119 -4.86 4.41 -10.12
N ARG A 120 -4.94 5.66 -10.56
CA ARG A 120 -4.03 6.75 -10.20
C ARG A 120 -4.78 7.81 -9.41
N PHE A 121 -4.18 8.28 -8.33
CA PHE A 121 -4.77 9.28 -7.43
C PHE A 121 -3.70 10.21 -6.87
N ARG A 122 -4.12 11.33 -6.29
CA ARG A 122 -3.23 12.29 -5.62
C ARG A 122 -2.84 11.79 -4.25
N ARG A 123 -1.61 12.13 -3.88
CA ARG A 123 -1.06 11.89 -2.54
C ARG A 123 -0.50 13.22 -2.02
N PRO A 124 -1.33 14.05 -1.39
CA PRO A 124 -0.90 15.36 -0.89
C PRO A 124 0.25 15.28 0.11
N ASP A 125 0.28 14.19 0.90
CA ASP A 125 1.39 13.87 1.80
C ASP A 125 2.72 13.69 1.05
N VAL A 126 2.70 13.07 -0.12
CA VAL A 126 3.88 12.87 -0.98
C VAL A 126 4.24 14.16 -1.72
N GLU A 127 3.24 14.87 -2.28
CA GLU A 127 3.43 16.15 -2.97
C GLU A 127 4.13 17.19 -2.08
N ASN A 128 3.71 17.28 -0.82
CA ASN A 128 4.29 18.19 0.17
C ASN A 128 5.76 17.84 0.47
N VAL A 129 6.08 16.55 0.62
CA VAL A 129 7.45 16.08 0.88
C VAL A 129 8.36 16.34 -0.33
N LEU A 130 7.84 16.16 -1.54
CA LEU A 130 8.58 16.39 -2.78
C LEU A 130 8.64 17.88 -3.20
N SER A 131 8.02 18.79 -2.42
CA SER A 131 7.87 20.22 -2.78
C SER A 131 7.29 20.41 -4.19
N PHE A 132 6.36 19.54 -4.59
CA PHE A 132 5.81 19.50 -5.93
C PHE A 132 4.66 20.51 -6.09
N ASN A 133 4.83 21.52 -6.95
CA ASN A 133 3.84 22.58 -7.20
C ASN A 133 3.00 22.32 -8.46
N GLY A 134 2.37 21.14 -8.57
CA GLY A 134 1.52 20.79 -9.71
C GLY A 134 0.48 19.71 -9.40
N ALA A 135 -0.29 19.29 -10.41
CA ALA A 135 -1.19 18.15 -10.32
C ALA A 135 -0.51 16.91 -10.91
N ALA A 136 0.04 16.04 -10.06
CA ALA A 136 0.61 14.75 -10.47
C ALA A 136 -0.03 13.62 -9.67
N HIS A 137 -0.19 12.47 -10.31
CA HIS A 137 -0.73 11.28 -9.66
C HIS A 137 0.41 10.43 -9.12
N PHE A 138 0.89 10.77 -7.92
CA PHE A 138 1.88 9.96 -7.24
C PHE A 138 1.29 8.66 -6.70
N GLY A 139 0.01 8.67 -6.31
CA GLY A 139 -0.68 7.49 -5.78
C GLY A 139 -1.02 6.48 -6.87
N LEU A 140 -0.84 5.20 -6.54
CA LEU A 140 -1.23 4.09 -7.38
C LEU A 140 -1.90 2.97 -6.57
N CYS A 141 -2.88 2.32 -7.17
CA CYS A 141 -3.36 1.04 -6.71
C CYS A 141 -3.76 0.15 -7.89
N GLY A 142 -3.63 -1.16 -7.73
CA GLY A 142 -3.88 -2.13 -8.78
C GLY A 142 -4.52 -3.40 -8.24
N LEU A 143 -5.45 -3.94 -9.00
CA LEU A 143 -6.06 -5.24 -8.72
C LEU A 143 -5.61 -6.24 -9.80
N ALA A 144 -5.17 -7.41 -9.38
CA ALA A 144 -4.80 -8.51 -10.26
C ALA A 144 -5.45 -9.80 -9.78
N GLN A 145 -5.70 -10.72 -10.69
CA GLN A 145 -6.17 -12.05 -10.33
C GLN A 145 -5.38 -13.10 -11.10
N VAL A 146 -4.98 -14.16 -10.41
CA VAL A 146 -4.37 -15.32 -11.04
C VAL A 146 -5.23 -16.56 -10.86
N LYS A 147 -5.33 -17.38 -11.91
CA LYS A 147 -5.96 -18.70 -11.80
C LYS A 147 -5.02 -19.63 -11.03
N LEU A 148 -5.39 -19.96 -9.80
CA LEU A 148 -4.59 -20.84 -8.96
C LEU A 148 -4.74 -22.29 -9.40
N SER A 149 -3.63 -22.91 -9.78
CA SER A 149 -3.58 -24.33 -10.17
C SER A 149 -3.73 -25.29 -8.99
N ARG A 150 -3.47 -24.80 -7.76
CA ARG A 150 -3.53 -25.57 -6.50
C ARG A 150 -3.93 -24.65 -5.35
N ARG A 151 -4.68 -25.16 -4.35
CA ARG A 151 -4.98 -24.48 -3.07
C ARG A 151 -3.76 -24.47 -2.15
N VAL A 152 -2.67 -23.83 -2.56
CA VAL A 152 -1.50 -23.56 -1.71
C VAL A 152 -1.59 -22.11 -1.27
N PRO A 153 -1.13 -21.73 -0.06
CA PRO A 153 -1.20 -20.35 0.40
C PRO A 153 -0.55 -19.40 -0.60
N PHE A 154 -1.33 -18.43 -1.07
CA PHE A 154 -0.87 -17.41 -1.98
C PHE A 154 -0.02 -16.39 -1.22
N LYS A 155 1.29 -16.63 -1.22
CA LYS A 155 2.29 -15.83 -0.51
C LYS A 155 3.10 -14.97 -1.49
N PRO A 156 2.85 -13.66 -1.54
CA PRO A 156 3.73 -12.71 -2.19
C PRO A 156 5.11 -12.68 -1.52
N SER A 157 6.15 -12.52 -2.33
CA SER A 157 7.54 -12.46 -1.86
C SER A 157 8.26 -11.19 -2.32
N ALA A 158 7.88 -10.63 -3.46
CA ALA A 158 8.47 -9.40 -3.97
C ALA A 158 7.47 -8.64 -4.84
N VAL A 159 7.55 -7.31 -4.80
CA VAL A 159 6.85 -6.39 -5.69
C VAL A 159 7.89 -5.58 -6.44
N THR A 160 7.85 -5.60 -7.77
CA THR A 160 8.79 -4.88 -8.62
C THR A 160 8.04 -3.83 -9.42
N LEU A 161 8.49 -2.57 -9.33
CA LEU A 161 8.07 -1.48 -10.20
C LEU A 161 9.06 -1.42 -11.36
N GLU A 162 8.58 -1.58 -12.59
CA GLU A 162 9.39 -1.46 -13.80
C GLU A 162 8.99 -0.20 -14.56
N TYR A 163 9.98 0.56 -15.03
CA TYR A 163 9.79 1.83 -15.73
C TYR A 163 10.09 1.68 -17.23
N GLU A 164 9.57 2.60 -18.05
CA GLU A 164 9.75 2.58 -19.51
C GLU A 164 11.22 2.70 -19.94
N ASN A 165 12.07 3.35 -19.14
CA ASN A 165 13.52 3.43 -19.37
C ASN A 165 14.28 2.12 -19.07
N GLY A 166 13.58 1.06 -18.63
CA GLY A 166 14.16 -0.23 -18.27
C GLY A 166 14.71 -0.33 -16.84
N SER A 167 14.67 0.75 -16.06
CA SER A 167 15.00 0.70 -14.63
C SER A 167 13.91 -0.01 -13.83
N SER A 168 14.27 -0.57 -12.67
CA SER A 168 13.30 -1.17 -11.76
C SER A 168 13.66 -0.95 -10.30
N VAL A 169 12.64 -0.97 -9.45
CA VAL A 169 12.77 -0.91 -7.99
C VAL A 169 12.03 -2.11 -7.41
N VAL A 170 12.67 -2.82 -6.48
CA VAL A 170 12.13 -4.03 -5.86
C VAL A 170 11.83 -3.74 -4.39
N PHE A 171 10.65 -4.17 -3.95
CA PHE A 171 10.14 -4.08 -2.59
C PHE A 171 9.80 -5.47 -2.09
N CYS A 172 10.04 -5.73 -0.80
CA CYS A 172 9.59 -6.95 -0.12
C CYS A 172 8.56 -6.59 0.96
N PRO A 173 7.35 -6.13 0.60
CA PRO A 173 6.38 -5.68 1.58
C PRO A 173 5.80 -6.85 2.38
N SER A 174 5.43 -6.58 3.63
CA SER A 174 4.49 -7.45 4.36
C SER A 174 3.15 -7.48 3.63
N PHE A 175 2.50 -8.63 3.59
CA PHE A 175 1.18 -8.79 2.99
C PHE A 175 0.17 -9.31 4.00
N ARG A 176 -1.11 -9.04 3.76
CA ARG A 176 -2.22 -9.64 4.52
C ARG A 176 -3.09 -10.48 3.61
N THR A 177 -3.49 -11.64 4.11
CA THR A 177 -4.52 -12.46 3.48
C THR A 177 -5.87 -12.11 4.09
N VAL A 178 -6.85 -11.84 3.25
CA VAL A 178 -8.24 -11.50 3.60
C VAL A 178 -9.19 -12.34 2.76
N GLU A 179 -10.42 -12.55 3.24
CA GLU A 179 -11.43 -13.24 2.44
C GLU A 179 -11.85 -12.41 1.22
N ASP A 180 -12.30 -13.08 0.16
CA ASP A 180 -12.65 -12.43 -1.12
C ASP A 180 -13.65 -11.26 -0.99
N PRO A 181 -14.77 -11.37 -0.25
CA PRO A 181 -15.70 -10.25 -0.07
C PRO A 181 -15.06 -9.07 0.66
N GLN A 182 -14.25 -9.36 1.68
CA GLN A 182 -13.57 -8.35 2.47
C GLN A 182 -12.51 -7.61 1.63
N LEU A 183 -11.82 -8.32 0.72
CA LEU A 183 -10.90 -7.67 -0.21
C LEU A 183 -11.62 -6.63 -1.08
N LEU A 184 -12.80 -6.99 -1.60
CA LEU A 184 -13.60 -6.06 -2.41
C LEU A 184 -14.04 -4.83 -1.59
N GLU A 185 -14.49 -5.02 -0.35
CA GLU A 185 -14.85 -3.92 0.54
C GLU A 185 -13.66 -2.99 0.81
N ILE A 186 -12.48 -3.55 1.06
CA ILE A 186 -11.25 -2.76 1.26
C ILE A 186 -10.89 -1.98 -0.01
N VAL A 187 -10.97 -2.62 -1.18
CA VAL A 187 -10.71 -1.95 -2.47
C VAL A 187 -11.68 -0.78 -2.68
N LEU A 188 -12.98 -1.02 -2.49
CA LEU A 188 -14.00 0.01 -2.68
C LEU A 188 -13.86 1.15 -1.65
N GLY A 189 -13.58 0.83 -0.39
CA GLY A 189 -13.32 1.83 0.65
C GLY A 189 -12.07 2.65 0.35
N TYR A 190 -11.00 2.02 -0.13
CA TYR A 190 -9.78 2.72 -0.51
C TYR A 190 -10.03 3.67 -1.68
N LEU A 191 -10.72 3.20 -2.73
CA LEU A 191 -11.07 4.02 -3.88
C LEU A 191 -12.01 5.18 -3.49
N SER A 192 -13.02 4.94 -2.66
CA SER A 192 -13.94 6.00 -2.22
C SER A 192 -13.25 7.12 -1.43
N ASN A 193 -12.18 6.79 -0.70
CA ASN A 193 -11.45 7.76 0.13
C ASN A 193 -10.19 8.32 -0.57
N SER A 194 -9.90 7.88 -1.79
CA SER A 194 -8.75 8.37 -2.54
C SER A 194 -9.02 9.75 -3.12
N ALA A 195 -8.07 10.67 -2.95
CA ALA A 195 -8.14 11.99 -3.56
C ALA A 195 -7.86 11.89 -5.06
N PHE A 196 -8.88 11.91 -5.90
CA PHE A 196 -8.72 12.06 -7.34
C PHE A 196 -8.66 13.54 -7.70
N CYS A 197 -7.96 13.90 -8.78
CA CYS A 197 -8.10 15.26 -9.30
C CYS A 197 -9.57 15.49 -9.68
N GLY A 198 -10.24 16.41 -8.97
CA GLY A 198 -11.53 16.91 -9.42
C GLY A 198 -11.40 17.64 -10.74
N ASN A 199 -12.49 17.79 -11.48
CA ASN A 199 -12.55 18.73 -12.60
C ASN A 199 -12.04 20.10 -12.09
N PRO A 200 -11.05 20.74 -12.74
CA PRO A 200 -10.45 21.99 -12.25
C PRO A 200 -11.49 23.11 -12.05
N GLN A 201 -12.65 23.06 -12.73
CA GLN A 201 -13.75 24.01 -12.49
C GLN A 201 -14.49 23.78 -11.15
N VAL A 202 -14.51 22.56 -10.63
CA VAL A 202 -15.16 22.21 -9.36
C VAL A 202 -14.25 22.52 -8.18
N GLU A 203 -12.93 22.28 -8.30
CA GLU A 203 -11.98 22.64 -7.23
C GLU A 203 -11.81 24.15 -7.06
N LEU A 204 -11.98 24.94 -8.14
CA LEU A 204 -12.01 26.41 -8.06
C LEU A 204 -13.22 26.95 -7.26
N MET A 205 -14.34 26.22 -7.21
CA MET A 205 -15.51 26.63 -6.43
C MET A 205 -15.30 26.45 -4.93
N PHE A 206 -14.62 25.38 -4.50
CA PHE A 206 -14.27 25.20 -3.08
C PHE A 206 -13.26 26.24 -2.57
N ALA A 207 -12.46 26.83 -3.46
CA ALA A 207 -11.55 27.92 -3.11
C ALA A 207 -12.25 29.29 -2.95
N LEU A 208 -13.52 29.42 -3.35
CA LEU A 208 -14.29 30.67 -3.26
C LEU A 208 -15.16 30.78 -2.00
N ASP A 209 -15.43 29.68 -1.29
CA ASP A 209 -16.23 29.68 -0.05
C ASP A 209 -15.42 30.11 1.20
N GLY A 210 -14.16 30.54 1.02
CA GLY A 210 -13.27 31.03 2.08
C GLY A 210 -12.96 32.53 2.04
N GLY A 211 -13.74 33.34 1.30
CA GLY A 211 -13.55 34.79 1.16
C GLY A 211 -14.57 35.63 1.92
#